data_AF-A0A662SHJ1-F1
#
_entry.id   AF-A0A662SHJ1-F1
#
_cell.length_a   1.000
_cell.length_b   1.000
_cell.length_c   1.000
_cell.angle_alpha   90.00
_cell.angle_beta   90.00
_cell.angle_gamma   90.00
#
_symmetry.space_group_name_H-M   'P 1'
#
loop_
_entity.id
_entity.type
_entity.pdbx_description
1 polymer ?
#
loop_
_entity_poly.entity_id
_entity_poly.type
_entity_poly.pdbx_seq_one_letter_code
_entity_poly.pdbx_strand_id
1 'polypeptide(L)'
;VAWTRAPETFRDWMNQRVRWSKGQLETLIKHRDLLFNPFFGTPGLLGVPSMVFYDLVATSLKLIWLIYFLAFHPELTFAVYGLMIPFYFINELILGIVSWILTPKRGEFWVLFVLPLAVLFYRPIHGLVRLKGYLDGLLKREIRWK
;
A
#
# COMPACT_ATOMS: atom_id res chain seq x y z
N VAL A 1 26.05 -0.75 -9.26
CA VAL A 1 25.14 0.39 -8.99
C VAL A 1 24.00 0.33 -10.01
N ALA A 2 22.76 0.10 -9.58
CA ALA A 2 21.60 0.12 -10.47
C ALA A 2 20.91 1.49 -10.35
N TRP A 3 20.91 2.28 -11.43
CA TRP A 3 20.20 3.55 -11.50
C TRP A 3 18.79 3.29 -12.00
N THR A 4 17.78 3.63 -11.20
CA THR A 4 16.37 3.57 -11.62
C THR A 4 15.89 4.97 -11.93
N ARG A 5 15.16 5.13 -13.05
CA ARG A 5 14.52 6.40 -13.38
C ARG A 5 13.27 6.55 -12.51
N ALA A 6 13.19 7.65 -11.77
CA ALA A 6 11.95 8.02 -11.11
C ALA A 6 10.89 8.37 -12.16
N PRO A 7 9.61 8.06 -11.92
CA PRO A 7 8.54 8.44 -12.84
C PRO A 7 8.45 9.97 -12.94
N GLU A 8 8.45 10.49 -14.17
CA GLU A 8 8.38 11.93 -14.45
C GLU A 8 6.92 12.42 -14.50
N THR A 9 5.97 11.53 -14.77
CA THR A 9 4.54 11.85 -14.84
C THR A 9 3.71 11.01 -13.87
N PHE A 10 2.54 11.54 -13.49
CA PHE A 10 1.57 10.79 -12.68
C PHE A 10 1.09 9.51 -13.36
N ARG A 11 1.00 9.51 -14.70
CA ARG A 11 0.64 8.33 -15.48
C ARG A 11 1.71 7.24 -15.37
N ASP A 12 2.98 7.59 -15.44
CA ASP A 12 4.08 6.63 -15.32
C ASP A 12 4.15 6.05 -13.91
N TRP A 13 3.98 6.91 -12.89
CA TRP A 13 3.86 6.48 -11.51
C TRP A 13 2.72 5.47 -11.33
N MET A 14 1.52 5.78 -11.84
CA MET A 14 0.38 4.88 -11.73
C MET A 14 0.64 3.55 -12.44
N ASN A 15 1.11 3.57 -13.69
CA ASN A 15 1.42 2.37 -14.46
C ASN A 15 2.46 1.48 -13.74
N GLN A 16 3.49 2.09 -13.15
CA GLN A 16 4.48 1.39 -12.37
C GLN A 16 3.85 0.66 -11.18
N ARG A 17 3.03 1.36 -10.37
CA ARG A 17 2.42 0.79 -9.16
C ARG A 17 1.38 -0.29 -9.44
N VAL A 18 0.62 -0.15 -10.53
CA VAL A 18 -0.29 -1.19 -11.03
C VAL A 18 0.51 -2.45 -11.36
N ARG A 19 1.60 -2.32 -12.13
CA ARG A 19 2.48 -3.46 -12.47
C ARG A 19 3.06 -4.14 -11.24
N TRP A 20 3.52 -3.38 -10.25
CA TRP A 20 4.09 -3.93 -9.02
C TRP A 20 3.05 -4.69 -8.19
N SER A 21 1.86 -4.12 -8.04
CA SER A 21 0.78 -4.76 -7.26
C SER A 21 0.29 -6.03 -7.95
N LYS A 22 0.17 -6.00 -9.28
CA LYS A 22 -0.14 -7.18 -10.07
C LYS A 22 0.95 -8.26 -9.93
N GLY A 23 2.22 -7.91 -10.11
CA GLY A 23 3.34 -8.85 -10.00
C GLY A 23 3.49 -9.45 -8.60
N GLN A 24 3.21 -8.66 -7.56
CA GLN A 24 3.12 -9.13 -6.18
C GLN A 24 2.05 -10.23 -6.06
N LEU A 25 0.83 -9.98 -6.55
CA LEU A 25 -0.25 -10.96 -6.52
C LEU A 25 0.09 -12.24 -7.29
N GLU A 26 0.62 -12.13 -8.51
CA GLU A 26 1.02 -13.29 -9.33
C GLU A 26 2.10 -14.13 -8.62
N THR A 27 3.07 -13.47 -7.98
CA THR A 27 4.11 -14.13 -7.19
C THR A 27 3.51 -14.85 -5.98
N LEU A 28 2.63 -14.19 -5.23
CA LEU A 28 1.96 -14.79 -4.06
C LEU A 28 1.11 -16.02 -4.46
N ILE A 29 0.43 -15.98 -5.61
CA ILE A 29 -0.36 -17.10 -6.11
C ILE A 29 0.55 -18.26 -6.56
N LYS A 30 1.64 -17.94 -7.28
CA LYS A 30 2.62 -18.93 -7.77
C LYS A 30 3.32 -19.64 -6.62
N HIS A 31 3.63 -18.91 -5.55
CA HIS A 31 4.37 -19.38 -4.38
C HIS A 31 3.48 -19.50 -3.14
N ARG A 32 2.22 -19.89 -3.33
CA ARG A 32 1.24 -20.03 -2.23
C ARG A 32 1.62 -21.12 -1.21
N ASP A 33 2.48 -22.04 -1.60
CA ASP A 33 3.06 -23.10 -0.77
C ASP A 33 3.98 -22.56 0.35
N LEU A 34 4.42 -21.30 0.24
CA LEU A 34 5.15 -20.61 1.31
C LEU A 34 4.21 -20.12 2.42
N LEU A 35 2.92 -19.92 2.14
CA LEU A 35 1.99 -19.30 3.08
C LEU A 35 1.81 -20.18 4.33
N PHE A 36 2.23 -19.65 5.48
CA PHE A 36 2.23 -20.34 6.78
C PHE A 36 3.04 -21.64 6.81
N ASN A 37 4.00 -21.79 5.91
CA ASN A 37 4.81 -22.99 5.86
C ASN A 37 6.09 -22.81 6.69
N PRO A 38 6.24 -23.55 7.82
CA PRO A 38 7.38 -23.40 8.73
C PRO A 38 8.70 -23.86 8.10
N PHE A 39 8.66 -24.69 7.05
CA PHE A 39 9.85 -25.13 6.32
C PHE A 39 10.67 -23.95 5.78
N PHE A 40 9.99 -22.88 5.36
CA PHE A 40 10.63 -21.70 4.80
C PHE A 40 11.01 -20.65 5.86
N GLY A 41 10.87 -20.94 7.16
CA GLY A 41 11.23 -20.03 8.25
C GLY A 41 10.43 -18.72 8.25
N THR A 42 11.11 -17.60 8.56
CA THR A 42 10.47 -16.28 8.68
C THR A 42 9.71 -15.83 7.41
N PRO A 43 10.24 -15.99 6.18
CA PRO A 43 9.48 -15.71 4.97
C PRO A 43 8.15 -16.46 4.87
N GLY A 44 8.10 -17.75 5.24
CA GLY A 44 6.87 -18.54 5.16
C GLY A 44 5.87 -18.26 6.28
N LEU A 45 6.36 -18.01 7.50
CA LEU A 45 5.51 -17.82 8.68
C LEU A 45 5.03 -16.38 8.87
N LEU A 46 5.84 -15.39 8.50
CA LEU A 46 5.54 -13.97 8.76
C LEU A 46 5.60 -13.13 7.49
N GLY A 47 6.60 -13.33 6.63
CA GLY A 47 6.80 -12.53 5.43
C GLY A 47 5.61 -12.60 4.47
N VAL A 48 5.38 -13.75 3.86
CA VAL A 48 4.30 -13.98 2.90
C VAL A 48 2.91 -13.75 3.53
N PRO A 49 2.60 -14.24 4.74
CA PRO A 49 1.34 -13.91 5.41
C PRO A 49 1.13 -12.41 5.59
N SER A 50 2.14 -11.66 6.05
CA SER A 50 2.01 -10.20 6.23
C SER A 50 1.68 -9.48 4.93
N MET A 51 2.28 -9.90 3.81
CA MET A 51 1.93 -9.37 2.49
C MET A 51 0.48 -9.68 2.14
N VAL A 52 -0.01 -10.90 2.35
CA VAL A 52 -1.42 -11.22 2.08
C VAL A 52 -2.36 -10.37 2.95
N PHE A 53 -2.14 -10.29 4.26
CA PHE A 53 -3.04 -9.57 5.16
C PHE A 53 -2.96 -8.05 5.03
N TYR A 54 -1.77 -7.46 5.10
CA TYR A 54 -1.64 -6.00 5.07
C TYR A 54 -1.78 -5.43 3.68
N ASP A 55 -1.19 -6.08 2.67
CA ASP A 55 -1.15 -5.51 1.34
C ASP A 55 -2.41 -5.79 0.53
N LEU A 56 -2.94 -7.01 0.59
CA LEU A 56 -4.11 -7.40 -0.20
C LEU A 56 -5.41 -7.22 0.60
N VAL A 57 -5.53 -7.89 1.75
CA VAL A 57 -6.79 -7.91 2.53
C VAL A 57 -7.08 -6.54 3.12
N ALA A 58 -6.16 -5.94 3.86
CA ALA A 58 -6.42 -4.65 4.53
C ALA A 58 -6.64 -3.52 3.53
N THR A 59 -5.91 -3.49 2.41
CA THR A 59 -6.16 -2.50 1.34
C THR A 59 -7.55 -2.64 0.75
N SER A 60 -8.02 -3.88 0.50
CA SER A 60 -9.36 -4.14 -0.04
C SER A 60 -10.45 -3.79 0.97
N LEU A 61 -10.26 -4.21 2.23
CA LEU A 61 -11.18 -3.91 3.31
C LEU A 61 -11.34 -2.41 3.53
N LYS A 62 -10.26 -1.61 3.51
CA LYS A 62 -10.37 -0.15 3.70
C LYS A 62 -11.41 0.50 2.79
N LEU A 63 -11.45 0.10 1.51
CA LEU A 63 -12.43 0.63 0.56
C LEU A 63 -13.84 0.10 0.84
N ILE A 64 -13.97 -1.20 1.16
CA ILE A 64 -15.25 -1.82 1.49
C ILE A 64 -15.87 -1.16 2.73
N TRP A 65 -15.08 -0.97 3.79
CA TRP A 65 -15.51 -0.30 5.02
C TRP A 65 -15.91 1.14 4.77
N LEU A 66 -15.19 1.88 3.93
CA LEU A 66 -15.57 3.24 3.55
C LEU A 66 -16.94 3.30 2.90
N ILE A 67 -17.17 2.44 1.91
CA ILE A 67 -18.46 2.36 1.22
C ILE A 67 -19.56 1.90 2.19
N TYR A 68 -19.28 0.92 3.03
CA TYR A 68 -20.22 0.39 4.02
C TYR A 68 -20.66 1.47 5.02
N PHE A 69 -19.72 2.20 5.62
CA PHE A 69 -20.05 3.26 6.58
C PHE A 69 -20.84 4.39 5.91
N LEU A 70 -20.41 4.84 4.73
CA LEU A 70 -21.13 5.88 3.99
C LEU A 70 -22.56 5.47 3.61
N ALA A 71 -22.77 4.20 3.24
CA ALA A 71 -24.06 3.71 2.77
C ALA A 71 -25.03 3.35 3.91
N PHE A 72 -24.52 2.79 5.01
CA PHE A 72 -25.37 2.20 6.06
C PHE A 72 -25.29 2.91 7.42
N HIS A 73 -24.24 3.69 7.67
CA HIS A 73 -24.01 4.40 8.95
C HIS A 73 -23.42 5.81 8.72
N PRO A 74 -24.07 6.69 7.91
CA PRO A 74 -23.54 8.01 7.59
C PRO A 74 -23.32 8.89 8.83
N GLU A 75 -24.14 8.73 9.87
CA GLU A 75 -24.03 9.42 11.16
C GLU A 75 -22.76 9.01 11.94
N LEU A 76 -22.33 7.75 11.82
CA LEU A 76 -21.11 7.26 12.46
C LEU A 76 -19.87 7.50 11.60
N THR A 77 -20.03 7.72 10.30
CA THR A 77 -18.91 7.84 9.36
C THR A 77 -17.93 8.93 9.78
N PHE A 78 -18.43 10.12 10.12
CA PHE A 78 -17.56 11.22 10.56
C PHE A 78 -16.82 10.90 11.85
N ALA A 79 -17.47 10.24 12.82
CA ALA A 79 -16.83 9.86 14.08
C ALA A 79 -15.74 8.81 13.86
N VAL A 80 -16.04 7.76 13.08
CA VAL A 80 -15.09 6.67 12.79
C VAL A 80 -13.88 7.19 12.02
N TYR A 81 -14.09 7.89 10.91
CA TYR A 81 -12.98 8.42 10.11
C TYR A 81 -12.25 9.57 10.82
N GLY A 82 -12.96 10.36 11.62
CA GLY A 82 -12.37 11.38 12.48
C GLY A 82 -11.41 10.82 13.53
N LEU A 83 -11.62 9.58 14.00
CA LEU A 83 -10.68 8.88 14.88
C LEU A 83 -9.58 8.14 14.11
N MET A 84 -9.90 7.54 12.95
CA MET A 84 -8.93 6.77 12.17
C MET A 84 -7.86 7.64 11.50
N ILE A 85 -8.21 8.83 11.01
CA ILE A 85 -7.26 9.71 10.31
C ILE A 85 -6.11 10.16 11.24
N PRO A 86 -6.36 10.68 12.46
CA PRO A 86 -5.28 11.00 13.41
C PRO A 86 -4.41 9.79 13.77
N PHE A 87 -5.03 8.62 13.99
CA PHE A 87 -4.27 7.40 14.28
C PHE A 87 -3.35 7.02 13.12
N TYR A 88 -3.86 7.05 11.89
CA TYR A 88 -3.07 6.79 10.70
C TYR A 88 -1.97 7.83 10.50
N PHE A 89 -2.26 9.10 10.77
CA PHE A 89 -1.27 10.17 10.73
C PHE A 89 -0.12 9.95 11.73
N ILE A 90 -0.42 9.56 12.97
CA ILE A 90 0.60 9.25 13.98
C ILE A 90 1.46 8.07 13.52
N ASN A 91 0.84 7.01 12.97
CA ASN A 91 1.59 5.87 12.45
C ASN A 91 2.56 6.27 11.31
N GLU A 92 2.09 7.08 10.38
CA GLU A 92 2.90 7.58 9.27
C GLU A 92 4.00 8.54 9.73
N LEU A 93 3.74 9.34 10.76
CA LEU A 93 4.75 10.19 11.38
C LEU A 93 5.86 9.35 12.02
N ILE A 94 5.50 8.29 12.76
CA ILE A 94 6.48 7.36 13.34
C ILE A 94 7.31 6.70 12.23
N LEU A 95 6.67 6.18 11.19
CA LEU A 95 7.37 5.57 10.05
C LEU A 95 8.27 6.57 9.32
N GLY A 96 7.83 7.82 9.17
CA GLY A 96 8.60 8.91 8.58
C GLY A 96 9.84 9.25 9.41
N ILE A 97 9.69 9.37 10.72
CA ILE A 97 10.79 9.64 11.66
C ILE A 97 11.80 8.49 11.64
N VAL A 98 11.33 7.23 11.72
CA VAL A 98 12.20 6.06 11.64
C VAL A 98 12.95 6.03 10.31
N SER A 99 12.26 6.29 9.20
CA SER A 99 12.88 6.36 7.87
C SER A 99 13.95 7.45 7.80
N TRP A 100 13.70 8.63 8.38
CA TRP A 100 14.67 9.71 8.44
C TRP A 100 15.89 9.38 9.30
N ILE A 101 15.70 8.73 10.46
CA ILE A 101 16.79 8.28 11.35
C ILE A 101 17.70 7.28 10.61
N LEU A 102 17.11 6.36 9.86
CA LEU A 102 17.83 5.29 9.16
C LEU A 102 18.46 5.76 7.84
N THR A 103 18.03 6.89 7.29
CA THR A 103 18.50 7.38 5.99
C THR A 103 19.86 8.09 6.12
N PRO A 104 20.87 7.75 5.30
CA PRO A 104 22.16 8.44 5.30
C PRO A 104 22.07 9.93 4.92
N LYS A 105 21.03 10.31 4.19
CA LYS A 105 20.75 11.68 3.73
C LYS A 105 19.98 12.48 4.78
N ARG A 106 20.73 13.09 5.71
CA ARG A 106 20.19 13.84 6.87
C ARG A 106 19.35 15.07 6.48
N GLY A 107 19.54 15.62 5.28
CA GLY A 107 18.87 16.83 4.78
C GLY A 107 17.47 16.63 4.21
N GLU A 108 16.78 15.51 4.48
CA GLU A 108 15.42 15.25 3.96
C GLU A 108 14.32 15.43 5.01
N PHE A 109 14.63 16.06 6.16
CA PHE A 109 13.67 16.25 7.26
C PHE A 109 12.38 16.97 6.83
N TRP A 110 12.49 17.89 5.86
CA TRP A 110 11.36 18.68 5.37
C TRP A 110 10.26 17.83 4.73
N VAL A 111 10.57 16.60 4.29
CA VAL A 111 9.58 15.65 3.76
C VAL A 111 8.51 15.33 4.79
N LEU A 112 8.82 15.41 6.10
CA LEU A 112 7.85 15.19 7.17
C LEU A 112 6.71 16.23 7.15
N PHE A 113 6.95 17.46 6.70
CA PHE A 113 5.89 18.47 6.57
C PHE A 113 4.93 18.20 5.41
N VAL A 114 5.32 17.32 4.47
CA VAL A 114 4.46 16.87 3.36
C VAL A 114 3.59 15.68 3.79
N LEU A 115 3.82 15.08 4.97
CA LEU A 115 3.06 13.94 5.46
C LEU A 115 1.54 14.14 5.54
N PRO A 116 1.00 15.31 5.95
CA PRO A 116 -0.46 15.52 5.93
C PRO A 116 -1.03 15.35 4.52
N LEU A 117 -0.34 15.88 3.51
CA LEU A 117 -0.73 15.72 2.11
C LEU A 117 -0.57 14.27 1.66
N ALA A 118 0.47 13.58 2.14
CA ALA A 118 0.68 12.18 1.84
C ALA A 118 -0.46 11.32 2.42
N VAL A 119 -0.84 11.53 3.68
CA VAL A 119 -1.89 10.81 4.39
C VAL A 119 -3.26 11.04 3.76
N LEU A 120 -3.61 12.30 3.48
CA LEU A 120 -4.95 12.65 3.01
C LEU A 120 -5.16 12.39 1.52
N PHE A 121 -4.12 12.51 0.69
CA PHE A 121 -4.25 12.41 -0.76
C PHE A 121 -3.46 11.25 -1.35
N TYR A 122 -2.14 11.19 -1.11
CA TYR A 122 -1.29 10.19 -1.76
C TYR A 122 -1.63 8.76 -1.34
N ARG A 123 -1.83 8.50 -0.05
CA ARG A 123 -2.08 7.16 0.49
C ARG A 123 -3.42 6.58 0.00
N PRO A 124 -4.54 7.33 -0.01
CA PRO A 124 -5.77 6.90 -0.64
C PRO A 124 -5.61 6.60 -2.14
N ILE A 125 -4.99 7.52 -2.90
CA ILE A 125 -4.75 7.33 -4.33
C ILE A 125 -3.90 6.07 -4.57
N HIS A 126 -2.82 5.90 -3.83
CA HIS A 126 -1.95 4.73 -3.91
C HIS A 126 -2.72 3.43 -3.59
N GLY A 127 -3.58 3.45 -2.56
CA GLY A 127 -4.47 2.33 -2.24
C GLY A 127 -5.36 1.93 -3.41
N LEU A 128 -6.03 2.89 -4.06
CA LEU A 128 -6.86 2.66 -5.25
C LEU A 128 -6.04 2.09 -6.42
N VAL A 129 -4.83 2.60 -6.64
CA VAL A 129 -3.93 2.12 -7.69
C VAL A 129 -3.47 0.68 -7.42
N ARG A 130 -3.19 0.32 -6.16
CA ARG A 130 -2.89 -1.06 -5.77
C ARG A 130 -4.08 -1.99 -6.02
N LEU A 131 -5.28 -1.58 -5.61
CA LEU A 131 -6.50 -2.35 -5.84
C LEU A 131 -6.74 -2.61 -7.32
N LYS A 132 -6.56 -1.59 -8.16
CA LYS A 132 -6.58 -1.75 -9.61
C LYS A 132 -5.58 -2.81 -10.08
N GLY A 133 -4.34 -2.77 -9.60
CA GLY A 133 -3.32 -3.76 -9.93
C GLY A 133 -3.70 -5.19 -9.53
N TYR A 134 -4.26 -5.37 -8.34
CA TYR A 134 -4.75 -6.68 -7.89
C TYR A 134 -5.94 -7.16 -8.74
N LEU A 135 -6.90 -6.28 -9.06
CA LEU A 135 -8.02 -6.61 -9.94
C LEU A 135 -7.53 -7.00 -11.35
N ASP A 136 -6.62 -6.23 -11.94
CA ASP A 136 -6.03 -6.55 -13.25
C ASP A 136 -5.27 -7.89 -13.23
N GLY A 137 -4.64 -8.23 -12.11
CA GLY A 137 -4.01 -9.54 -11.88
C GLY A 137 -5.01 -10.69 -11.79
N LEU A 138 -6.08 -10.53 -11.01
CA LEU A 138 -7.15 -11.53 -10.89
C LEU A 138 -7.88 -11.75 -12.22
N LEU A 139 -8.11 -10.67 -12.98
CA LEU A 139 -8.72 -10.71 -14.31
C LEU A 139 -7.77 -11.20 -15.41
N LYS A 140 -6.53 -11.59 -15.07
CA LYS A 140 -5.48 -12.04 -16.01
C LYS A 140 -5.26 -11.11 -17.20
N ARG A 141 -5.46 -9.79 -17.02
CA ARG A 141 -5.27 -8.81 -18.09
C ARG A 141 -3.80 -8.69 -18.44
N GLU A 142 -3.42 -8.77 -19.70
CA GLU A 142 -2.01 -8.71 -20.11
C GLU A 142 -1.31 -7.43 -19.67
N ILE A 143 -0.06 -7.56 -19.21
CA ILE A 143 0.78 -6.41 -18.87
C ILE A 143 1.31 -5.83 -20.18
N ARG A 144 0.80 -4.65 -20.56
CA ARG A 144 1.44 -3.86 -21.62
C ARG A 144 2.68 -3.19 -21.04
N TRP A 145 3.85 -3.71 -21.41
CA TRP A 145 5.14 -3.06 -21.17
C TRP A 145 5.28 -1.91 -22.17
N LYS A 146 4.68 -0.77 -21.83
CA LYS A 146 5.00 0.53 -22.39
C LYS A 146 5.72 1.35 -21.33
#